data_AF-A0A920W300-F1
#
_entry.id   AF-A0A920W300-F1
#
_cell.length_a   1.000
_cell.length_b   1.000
_cell.length_c   1.000
_cell.angle_alpha   90.00
_cell.angle_beta   90.00
_cell.angle_gamma   90.00
#
_symmetry.space_group_name_H-M   'P 1'
#
loop_
_entity.id
_entity.type
_entity.pdbx_description
1 polymer ?
#
loop_
_entity_poly.entity_id
_entity_poly.type
_entity_poly.pdbx_seq_one_letter_code
_entity_poly.pdbx_strand_id
1 'polypeptide(L)' 'MHDAAQWDKKDIVELLISKKANVNIKGSDGRAPLHLAIANGNIDIADILKTNGAIL' A
#
# COMPACT_ATOMS: atom_id res chain seq x y z
N MET A 1 -6.28 -3.21 0.02
CA MET A 1 -4.92 -2.68 0.25
C MET A 1 -4.25 -2.41 -1.10
N HIS A 2 -4.09 -3.43 -1.96
CA HIS A 2 -3.57 -3.27 -3.33
C HIS A 2 -4.31 -2.21 -4.15
N ASP A 3 -5.62 -2.35 -4.34
CA ASP A 3 -6.39 -1.39 -5.14
C ASP A 3 -6.36 0.02 -4.56
N ALA A 4 -6.44 0.14 -3.23
CA ALA A 4 -6.35 1.42 -2.56
C ALA A 4 -4.98 2.09 -2.80
N ALA A 5 -3.90 1.31 -2.81
CA ALA A 5 -2.57 1.81 -3.08
C ALA A 5 -2.33 2.12 -4.57
N GLN A 6 -2.94 1.37 -5.47
CA GLN A 6 -2.88 1.59 -6.92
C GLN A 6 -3.62 2.85 -7.35
N TRP A 7 -4.82 3.10 -6.80
CA TRP A 7 -5.73 4.15 -7.24
C TRP A 7 -5.74 5.40 -6.35
N ASP A 8 -4.64 5.64 -5.65
CA ASP A 8 -4.40 6.79 -4.78
C ASP A 8 -5.51 7.03 -3.72
N LYS A 9 -5.99 5.96 -3.09
CA LYS A 9 -7.04 6.02 -2.06
C LYS A 9 -6.44 6.10 -0.66
N LYS A 10 -5.80 7.23 -0.34
CA LYS A 10 -5.12 7.49 0.94
C LYS A 10 -5.98 7.15 2.17
N ASP A 11 -7.21 7.67 2.25
CA ASP A 11 -8.11 7.42 3.39
C ASP A 11 -8.41 5.93 3.60
N ILE A 12 -8.52 5.16 2.50
CA ILE A 12 -8.75 3.71 2.57
C ILE A 12 -7.47 2.99 3.00
N VAL A 13 -6.30 3.43 2.55
CA VAL A 13 -5.00 2.91 3.00
C VAL A 13 -4.85 3.10 4.51
N GLU A 14 -5.08 4.31 5.00
CA GLU A 14 -5.00 4.63 6.44
C GLU A 14 -6.03 3.86 7.25
N LEU A 15 -7.27 3.74 6.77
CA LEU A 15 -8.30 2.93 7.41
C LEU A 15 -7.87 1.47 7.52
N LEU A 16 -7.33 0.87 6.46
CA LEU A 16 -6.89 -0.53 6.47
C LEU A 16 -5.72 -0.75 7.45
N ILE A 17 -4.75 0.18 7.49
CA ILE A 17 -3.65 0.16 8.45
C ILE A 17 -4.18 0.25 9.88
N SER A 18 -5.16 1.14 10.15
CA SER A 18 -5.79 1.26 11.47
C SER A 18 -6.48 -0.03 11.93
N LYS A 19 -6.95 -0.84 10.98
CA LYS A 19 -7.54 -2.17 11.22
C LYS A 19 -6.49 -3.29 11.28
N LYS A 20 -5.20 -2.95 11.38
CA LYS A 20 -4.06 -3.89 11.42
C LYS A 20 -3.96 -4.78 10.19
N ALA A 21 -4.33 -4.27 9.01
CA ALA A 21 -4.13 -4.98 7.75
C ALA A 21 -2.63 -5.25 7.51
N ASN A 22 -2.30 -6.41 6.95
CA ASN A 22 -0.94 -6.73 6.57
C ASN A 22 -0.50 -5.87 5.38
N VAL A 23 0.38 -4.89 5.62
CA VAL A 23 0.90 -3.98 4.59
C VAL A 23 1.80 -4.65 3.55
N ASN A 24 2.33 -5.84 3.86
CA ASN A 24 3.20 -6.64 3.01
C ASN A 24 2.48 -7.77 2.28
N ILE A 25 1.14 -7.77 2.29
CA ILE A 25 0.34 -8.79 1.60
C ILE A 25 0.68 -8.82 0.10
N LYS A 26 0.98 -10.01 -0.45
CA LYS A 26 1.29 -10.16 -1.88
C LYS A 26 0.04 -10.58 -2.65
N GLY A 27 -0.15 -9.97 -3.82
CA GLY A 27 -1.19 -10.36 -4.78
C GLY A 27 -0.81 -11.63 -5.53
N SER A 28 -1.67 -12.07 -6.45
CA SER A 28 -1.43 -13.25 -7.31
C SER A 28 -0.23 -13.08 -8.25
N ASP A 29 0.17 -11.84 -8.52
CA ASP A 29 1.34 -11.47 -9.32
C ASP A 29 2.61 -11.26 -8.46
N GLY A 30 2.54 -11.58 -7.16
CA GLY A 30 3.64 -11.42 -6.22
C GLY A 30 3.88 -9.98 -5.75
N ARG A 31 3.12 -8.99 -6.24
CA ARG A 31 3.30 -7.58 -5.86
C ARG A 31 2.63 -7.27 -4.54
N ALA A 32 3.33 -6.53 -3.68
CA ALA A 32 2.78 -5.92 -2.47
C ALA A 32 2.15 -4.55 -2.78
N PRO A 33 1.28 -4.00 -1.92
CA PRO A 33 0.69 -2.66 -2.08
C PRO A 33 1.73 -1.57 -2.38
N LEU A 34 2.90 -1.64 -1.74
CA LEU A 34 4.00 -0.69 -1.96
C LEU A 34 4.50 -0.70 -3.40
N HIS A 35 4.58 -1.88 -4.04
CA HIS A 35 4.96 -1.98 -5.46
C HIS A 35 3.98 -1.24 -6.36
N LEU A 36 2.68 -1.36 -6.08
CA LEU A 36 1.64 -0.70 -6.87
C LEU A 36 1.65 0.81 -6.65
N ALA A 37 1.87 1.28 -5.43
CA ALA A 37 2.01 2.70 -5.15
C ALA A 37 3.20 3.31 -5.90
N ILE A 38 4.37 2.67 -5.84
CA ILE A 38 5.58 3.12 -6.54
C ILE A 38 5.38 3.09 -8.05
N ALA A 39 4.84 2.00 -8.60
CA ALA A 39 4.66 1.85 -10.05
C ALA A 39 3.70 2.89 -10.65
N ASN A 40 2.75 3.40 -9.88
CA ASN A 40 1.81 4.45 -10.31
C ASN A 40 2.21 5.86 -9.87
N GLY A 41 3.34 6.02 -9.16
CA GLY A 41 3.80 7.33 -8.69
C GLY A 41 3.00 7.91 -7.52
N ASN A 42 2.26 7.09 -6.77
CA ASN A 42 1.49 7.51 -5.60
C ASN A 42 2.42 7.66 -4.38
N ILE A 43 3.24 8.72 -4.39
CA ILE A 43 4.35 8.91 -3.43
C ILE A 43 3.86 8.97 -1.99
N ASP A 44 2.81 9.73 -1.71
CA ASP A 44 2.20 9.84 -0.38
C ASP A 44 1.83 8.47 0.20
N ILE A 45 1.21 7.61 -0.62
CA ILE A 45 0.84 6.26 -0.19
C ILE A 45 2.08 5.39 0.01
N ALA A 46 3.07 5.49 -0.87
CA ALA A 46 4.31 4.74 -0.72
C ALA A 46 5.01 5.10 0.61
N ASP A 47 5.04 6.37 0.98
CA ASP A 47 5.62 6.85 2.23
C ASP A 47 4.81 6.40 3.46
N ILE A 48 3.46 6.44 3.39
CA ILE A 48 2.59 5.90 4.45
C ILE A 48 2.87 4.42 4.66
N LEU A 49 2.89 3.64 3.59
CA LEU A 49 3.15 2.20 3.64
C LEU A 49 4.53 1.91 4.23
N LYS A 50 5.57 2.61 3.77
CA LYS A 50 6.95 2.45 4.25
C LYS A 50 7.08 2.80 5.74
N THR A 51 6.44 3.88 6.18
CA THR A 51 6.38 4.29 7.59
C THR A 51 5.71 3.23 8.47
N ASN A 52 4.78 2.46 7.89
CA ASN A 52 4.07 1.38 8.57
C ASN A 52 4.71 -0.01 8.34
N GLY A 53 5.98 -0.06 7.94
CA GLY A 53 6.75 -1.31 7.84
C GLY A 53 6.54 -2.10 6.55
N ALA A 54 6.03 -1.46 5.49
CA ALA A 54 6.04 -2.06 4.17
C ALA A 54 7.46 -2.16 3.62
N ILE A 55 7.79 -3.31 3.05
CA ILE A 55 9.06 -3.57 2.38
C ILE A 55 8.83 -3.75 0.87
N LEU A 56 9.89 -3.49 0.09
CA LEU A 56 9.97 -3.91 -1.31
C LEU A 56 10.09 -5.43 -1.38
#